data_AF-A0A974A208-F1
#
_entry.id   AF-A0A974A208-F1
#
_cell.length_a   1.000
_cell.length_b   1.000
_cell.length_c   1.000
_cell.angle_alpha   90.00
_cell.angle_beta   90.00
_cell.angle_gamma   90.00
#
_symmetry.space_group_name_H-M   'P 1'
#
loop_
_entity.id
_entity.type
_entity.pdbx_description
1 polymer ?
#
loop_
_entity_poly.entity_id
_entity_poly.type
_entity_poly.pdbx_seq_one_letter_code
_entity_poly.pdbx_strand_id
1 'polypeptide(L)'
;MVFRRVRQIALLCGLAFALAACSSLPRTPYTAADAVNSRVLDLDGLRRYADEPASKFRLDKSDVAPIKTYLALSGGGADGAYGVGVLNGWTASGNRPAFSVVSGVSTGGLIAPFAFLGPRYDDTLKEVYTSGIAESLLQDPSLMRVLFGSGLFGNKRLRELVARYVGQDILSEVARENAKGRKLLIVTTDLDTQRTVIWDMGRIAAVGTPEALQLFRDVMAASASIPLVFPPIMIDAEGQGKRFQEMHVDGGVTAPVLTLPDALLFRERSWPANGRMNIYILVNKKLEGNFELVSNSTIDVASRSISAITQAQTRSVILSTYDFARRNRLGFHLSYIERDYPAPETEGFDTAYMRALYQYGYEKAAAGQAWTATPP
;
A
#
# COMPACT_ATOMS: atom_id res chain seq x y z
N MET A 1 43.84 21.50 31.38
CA MET A 1 42.55 20.82 31.68
C MET A 1 41.61 20.73 30.45
N VAL A 2 41.57 21.76 29.59
CA VAL A 2 40.71 21.84 28.38
C VAL A 2 41.03 20.77 27.32
N PHE A 3 42.32 20.54 27.00
CA PHE A 3 42.73 19.53 26.00
C PHE A 3 42.31 18.09 26.35
N ARG A 4 42.21 17.76 27.64
CA ARG A 4 41.81 16.42 28.10
C ARG A 4 40.31 16.19 27.90
N ARG A 5 39.49 17.24 28.04
CA ARG A 5 38.03 17.21 27.78
C ARG A 5 37.72 17.12 26.28
N VAL A 6 38.43 17.86 25.43
CA VAL A 6 38.25 17.79 23.96
C VAL A 6 38.57 16.39 23.43
N ARG A 7 39.64 15.76 23.93
CA ARG A 7 40.03 14.40 23.54
C ARG A 7 39.03 13.34 24.02
N GLN A 8 38.45 13.52 25.21
CA GLN A 8 37.39 12.64 25.72
C GLN A 8 36.08 12.78 24.94
N ILE A 9 35.70 14.00 24.53
CA ILE A 9 34.51 14.23 23.69
C ILE A 9 34.71 13.62 22.30
N ALA A 10 35.89 13.79 21.69
CA ALA A 10 36.20 13.17 20.39
C ALA A 10 36.19 11.63 20.45
N LEU A 11 36.69 11.04 21.54
CA LEU A 11 36.64 9.59 21.78
C LEU A 11 35.20 9.09 22.01
N LEU A 12 34.37 9.84 22.73
CA LEU A 12 32.96 9.53 22.95
C LEU A 12 32.14 9.62 21.66
N CYS A 13 32.37 10.65 20.84
CA CYS A 13 31.76 10.76 19.51
C CYS A 13 32.24 9.64 18.58
N GLY A 14 33.55 9.33 18.58
CA GLY A 14 34.11 8.22 17.79
C GLY A 14 33.54 6.85 18.18
N LEU A 15 33.37 6.58 19.48
CA LEU A 15 32.71 5.37 19.96
C LEU A 15 31.22 5.35 19.61
N ALA A 16 30.52 6.48 19.68
CA ALA A 16 29.11 6.57 19.30
C ALA A 16 28.89 6.29 17.80
N PHE A 17 29.77 6.79 16.93
CA PHE A 17 29.75 6.48 15.49
C PHE A 17 30.12 5.03 15.19
N ALA A 18 31.08 4.45 15.92
CA ALA A 18 31.46 3.04 15.76
C ALA A 18 30.38 2.07 16.27
N LEU A 19 29.62 2.44 17.31
CA LEU A 19 28.52 1.64 17.85
C LEU A 19 27.24 1.74 16.98
N ALA A 20 27.01 2.87 16.30
CA ALA A 20 25.89 3.02 15.37
C ALA A 20 26.03 2.12 14.12
N ALA A 21 27.26 1.88 13.66
CA ALA A 21 27.55 1.05 12.49
C ALA A 21 27.29 -0.46 12.70
N CYS A 22 27.17 -0.92 13.94
CA CYS A 22 26.96 -2.34 14.29
C CYS A 22 25.49 -2.71 14.59
N SER A 23 24.54 -1.81 14.33
CA SER A 23 23.14 -1.98 14.78
C SER A 23 22.19 -2.64 13.75
N SER A 24 22.66 -2.92 12.53
CA SER A 24 21.89 -3.70 11.55
C SER A 24 22.29 -5.17 11.61
N LEU A 25 21.31 -6.07 11.69
CA LEU A 25 21.56 -7.50 11.54
C LEU A 25 22.20 -7.74 10.17
N PRO A 26 23.28 -8.53 10.08
CA PRO A 26 23.90 -8.81 8.80
C PRO A 26 22.90 -9.58 7.93
N ARG A 27 22.49 -8.96 6.82
CA ARG A 27 21.71 -9.61 5.77
C ARG A 27 22.66 -10.30 4.79
N THR A 28 22.25 -11.45 4.24
CA THR A 28 22.98 -12.11 3.15
C THR A 28 23.15 -11.13 1.98
N PRO A 29 24.37 -10.68 1.64
CA PRO A 29 24.58 -9.79 0.50
C PRO A 29 24.19 -10.50 -0.79
N TYR A 30 23.54 -9.81 -1.71
CA TYR A 30 23.17 -10.34 -3.04
C TYR A 30 23.38 -9.27 -4.10
N THR A 31 23.42 -9.70 -5.36
CA THR A 31 23.71 -8.85 -6.53
C THR A 31 22.43 -8.53 -7.31
N ALA A 32 22.50 -7.55 -8.21
CA ALA A 32 21.41 -7.30 -9.14
C ALA A 32 21.07 -8.54 -9.99
N ALA A 33 22.06 -9.36 -10.36
CA ALA A 33 21.84 -10.59 -11.13
C ALA A 33 21.05 -11.66 -10.33
N ASP A 34 21.23 -11.70 -9.01
CA ASP A 34 20.45 -12.55 -8.12
C ASP A 34 18.99 -12.08 -8.07
N ALA A 35 18.76 -10.75 -8.03
CA ALA A 35 17.45 -10.13 -7.89
C ALA A 35 16.58 -10.17 -9.16
N VAL A 36 17.16 -10.08 -10.36
CA VAL A 36 16.40 -9.89 -11.63
C VAL A 36 15.34 -10.97 -11.87
N ASN A 37 15.63 -12.23 -11.49
CA ASN A 37 14.70 -13.36 -11.64
C ASN A 37 14.46 -14.06 -10.30
N SER A 38 14.50 -13.31 -9.20
CA SER A 38 14.28 -13.89 -7.88
C SER A 38 12.84 -14.35 -7.71
N ARG A 39 12.68 -15.48 -7.04
CA ARG A 39 11.40 -16.13 -6.75
C ARG A 39 11.16 -16.14 -5.25
N VAL A 40 9.90 -16.18 -4.88
CA VAL A 40 9.45 -16.23 -3.49
C VAL A 40 8.64 -17.51 -3.33
N LEU A 41 8.83 -18.22 -2.21
CA LEU A 41 8.29 -19.57 -1.99
C LEU A 41 8.68 -20.57 -3.09
N ASP A 42 9.83 -20.38 -3.74
CA ASP A 42 10.32 -21.21 -4.85
C ASP A 42 9.35 -21.29 -6.05
N LEU A 43 8.44 -20.31 -6.18
CA LEU A 43 7.39 -20.25 -7.20
C LEU A 43 7.52 -19.01 -8.11
N ASP A 44 7.20 -19.22 -9.38
CA ASP A 44 7.13 -18.16 -10.38
C ASP A 44 5.76 -17.47 -10.41
N GLY A 45 5.74 -16.18 -10.73
CA GLY A 45 4.50 -15.46 -11.03
C GLY A 45 3.61 -15.14 -9.83
N LEU A 46 4.12 -15.21 -8.60
CA LEU A 46 3.47 -14.65 -7.39
C LEU A 46 3.57 -13.13 -7.31
N ARG A 47 4.49 -12.53 -8.06
CA ARG A 47 4.69 -11.09 -8.17
C ARG A 47 5.17 -10.71 -9.58
N ARG A 48 5.10 -9.41 -9.88
CA ARG A 48 5.65 -8.77 -11.07
C ARG A 48 6.22 -7.41 -10.69
N TYR A 49 7.15 -6.91 -11.48
CA TYR A 49 7.63 -5.53 -11.32
C TYR A 49 6.90 -4.60 -12.29
N ALA A 50 6.54 -3.39 -11.84
CA ALA A 50 5.72 -2.47 -12.64
C ALA A 50 6.40 -1.97 -13.93
N ASP A 51 7.73 -2.02 -13.97
CA ASP A 51 8.60 -1.66 -15.10
C ASP A 51 8.81 -2.81 -16.11
N GLU A 52 8.19 -3.97 -15.89
CA GLU A 52 8.21 -5.07 -16.87
C GLU A 52 7.52 -4.69 -18.19
N PRO A 53 7.92 -5.29 -19.33
CA PRO A 53 7.30 -5.00 -20.61
C PRO A 53 5.82 -5.39 -20.64
N ALA A 54 5.01 -4.68 -21.44
CA ALA A 54 3.57 -4.90 -21.58
C ALA A 54 3.18 -6.35 -21.93
N SER A 55 4.09 -7.11 -22.55
CA SER A 55 3.90 -8.53 -22.86
C SER A 55 3.72 -9.41 -21.62
N LYS A 56 4.28 -9.00 -20.47
CA LYS A 56 4.14 -9.67 -19.17
C LYS A 56 2.80 -9.38 -18.51
N PHE A 57 2.14 -8.27 -18.86
CA PHE A 57 0.82 -7.87 -18.35
C PHE A 57 -0.36 -8.32 -19.22
N ARG A 58 -0.13 -9.23 -20.17
CA ARG A 58 -1.21 -9.77 -20.99
C ARG A 58 -2.19 -10.52 -20.08
N LEU A 59 -3.48 -10.29 -20.32
CA LEU A 59 -4.54 -11.15 -19.81
C LEU A 59 -4.31 -12.53 -20.41
N ASP A 60 -4.14 -13.53 -19.56
CA ASP A 60 -3.93 -14.90 -20.02
C ASP A 60 -5.18 -15.33 -20.79
N LYS A 61 -5.03 -16.11 -21.86
CA LYS A 61 -6.17 -16.66 -22.61
C LYS A 61 -7.10 -17.52 -21.72
N SER A 62 -6.62 -17.93 -20.54
CA SER A 62 -7.33 -18.66 -19.51
C SER A 62 -8.08 -17.78 -18.49
N ASP A 63 -8.01 -16.45 -18.59
CA ASP A 63 -8.81 -15.56 -17.73
C ASP A 63 -10.31 -15.79 -18.06
N VAL A 64 -10.96 -16.60 -17.21
CA VAL A 64 -12.31 -17.16 -17.42
C VAL A 64 -13.40 -16.08 -17.51
N ALA A 65 -13.14 -14.88 -16.98
CA ALA A 65 -14.08 -13.78 -16.91
C ALA A 65 -13.50 -12.47 -17.46
N PRO A 66 -14.28 -11.69 -18.24
CA PRO A 66 -13.85 -10.38 -18.71
C PRO A 66 -13.70 -9.41 -17.53
N ILE A 67 -12.61 -8.63 -17.50
CA ILE A 67 -12.43 -7.54 -16.54
C ILE A 67 -13.44 -6.43 -16.84
N LYS A 68 -14.38 -6.21 -15.92
CA LYS A 68 -15.43 -5.19 -16.04
C LYS A 68 -15.22 -4.01 -15.09
N THR A 69 -14.70 -4.28 -13.89
CA THR A 69 -14.58 -3.26 -12.85
C THR A 69 -13.24 -3.39 -12.14
N TYR A 70 -12.48 -2.31 -12.12
CA TYR A 70 -11.22 -2.17 -11.40
C TYR A 70 -11.43 -1.19 -10.24
N LEU A 71 -11.02 -1.55 -9.03
CA LEU A 71 -10.94 -0.64 -7.88
C LEU A 71 -9.47 -0.47 -7.48
N ALA A 72 -8.95 0.75 -7.59
CA ALA A 72 -7.64 1.13 -7.10
C ALA A 72 -7.77 1.89 -5.78
N LEU A 73 -7.15 1.36 -4.73
CA LEU A 73 -7.14 1.96 -3.39
C LEU A 73 -5.76 2.57 -3.12
N SER A 74 -5.70 3.89 -2.97
CA SER A 74 -4.44 4.58 -2.70
C SER A 74 -3.95 4.40 -1.27
N GLY A 75 -2.69 4.78 -1.05
CA GLY A 75 -2.20 5.07 0.30
C GLY A 75 -2.85 6.29 0.93
N GLY A 76 -2.64 6.47 2.24
CA GLY A 76 -3.39 7.44 3.04
C GLY A 76 -3.07 7.44 4.54
N GLY A 77 -2.48 6.36 5.07
CA GLY A 77 -2.33 6.21 6.52
C GLY A 77 -3.71 6.20 7.20
N ALA A 78 -3.88 7.03 8.23
CA ALA A 78 -5.13 7.19 8.97
C ALA A 78 -6.29 7.68 8.10
N ASP A 79 -6.00 8.46 7.06
CA ASP A 79 -7.01 8.96 6.11
C ASP A 79 -7.71 7.84 5.33
N GLY A 80 -7.20 6.60 5.41
CA GLY A 80 -7.88 5.39 4.93
C GLY A 80 -9.28 5.19 5.50
N ALA A 81 -9.59 5.81 6.65
CA ALA A 81 -10.94 5.80 7.21
C ALA A 81 -11.97 6.41 6.25
N TYR A 82 -11.60 7.43 5.47
CA TYR A 82 -12.44 7.96 4.39
C TYR A 82 -12.82 6.87 3.39
N GLY A 83 -11.84 6.10 2.90
CA GLY A 83 -12.09 5.06 1.92
C GLY A 83 -12.93 3.92 2.44
N VAL A 84 -12.74 3.53 3.71
CA VAL A 84 -13.62 2.57 4.38
C VAL A 84 -15.05 3.11 4.47
N GLY A 85 -15.21 4.38 4.83
CA GLY A 85 -16.49 5.08 4.80
C GLY A 85 -17.16 4.99 3.43
N VAL A 86 -16.46 5.37 2.37
CA VAL A 86 -16.95 5.30 0.99
C VAL A 86 -17.38 3.89 0.59
N LEU A 87 -16.58 2.86 0.91
CA LEU A 87 -16.93 1.47 0.59
C LEU A 87 -18.21 1.02 1.31
N ASN A 88 -18.34 1.32 2.60
CA ASN A 88 -19.51 0.97 3.41
C ASN A 88 -20.76 1.75 2.98
N GLY A 89 -20.62 3.05 2.70
CA GLY A 89 -21.72 3.88 2.21
C GLY A 89 -22.16 3.46 0.80
N TRP A 90 -21.23 3.02 -0.05
CA TRP A 90 -21.56 2.49 -1.37
C TRP A 90 -22.29 1.14 -1.30
N THR A 91 -21.93 0.30 -0.35
CA THR A 91 -22.75 -0.88 -0.01
C THR A 91 -24.15 -0.46 0.44
N ALA A 92 -24.26 0.53 1.33
CA ALA A 92 -25.53 1.00 1.86
C ALA A 92 -26.45 1.59 0.78
N SER A 93 -25.91 2.21 -0.27
CA SER A 93 -26.69 2.67 -1.42
C SER A 93 -27.15 1.55 -2.35
N GLY A 94 -26.76 0.29 -2.11
CA GLY A 94 -27.20 -0.89 -2.84
C GLY A 94 -26.55 -1.08 -4.22
N ASN A 95 -25.64 -0.18 -4.62
CA ASN A 95 -25.10 -0.11 -5.99
C ASN A 95 -23.59 -0.38 -6.07
N ARG A 96 -22.96 -0.90 -5.00
CA ARG A 96 -21.54 -1.28 -5.02
C ARG A 96 -21.33 -2.50 -5.93
N PRO A 97 -20.55 -2.39 -7.02
CA PRO A 97 -20.32 -3.51 -7.92
C PRO A 97 -19.37 -4.54 -7.29
N ALA A 98 -19.44 -5.77 -7.79
CA ALA A 98 -18.34 -6.72 -7.60
C ALA A 98 -17.14 -6.31 -8.46
N PHE A 99 -15.95 -6.29 -7.87
CA PHE A 99 -14.73 -5.87 -8.55
C PHE A 99 -14.04 -7.06 -9.23
N SER A 100 -13.74 -6.94 -10.52
CA SER A 100 -12.90 -7.91 -11.25
C SER A 100 -11.45 -7.81 -10.79
N VAL A 101 -10.98 -6.60 -10.51
CA VAL A 101 -9.64 -6.35 -9.98
C VAL A 101 -9.75 -5.37 -8.82
N VAL A 102 -9.06 -5.66 -7.72
CA VAL A 102 -8.81 -4.71 -6.63
C VAL A 102 -7.31 -4.58 -6.45
N SER A 103 -6.80 -3.36 -6.45
CA SER A 103 -5.42 -3.07 -6.07
C SER A 103 -5.37 -2.20 -4.82
N GLY A 104 -4.30 -2.37 -4.04
CA GLY A 104 -4.08 -1.59 -2.82
C GLY A 104 -2.63 -1.23 -2.60
N VAL A 105 -2.41 -0.02 -2.10
CA VAL A 105 -1.11 0.50 -1.70
C VAL A 105 -1.23 1.05 -0.27
N SER A 106 -0.30 0.75 0.63
CA SER A 106 -0.33 1.28 2.00
C SER A 106 -1.62 0.91 2.71
N THR A 107 -2.28 1.88 3.34
CA THR A 107 -3.62 1.73 3.91
C THR A 107 -4.60 1.05 2.92
N GLY A 108 -4.50 1.37 1.62
CA GLY A 108 -5.27 0.70 0.57
C GLY A 108 -4.95 -0.79 0.42
N GLY A 109 -3.70 -1.20 0.66
CA GLY A 109 -3.29 -2.61 0.72
C GLY A 109 -3.90 -3.36 1.91
N LEU A 110 -4.13 -2.68 3.04
CA LEU A 110 -4.85 -3.25 4.18
C LEU A 110 -6.36 -3.37 3.94
N ILE A 111 -6.94 -2.44 3.18
CA ILE A 111 -8.37 -2.44 2.81
C ILE A 111 -8.68 -3.44 1.68
N ALA A 112 -7.75 -3.62 0.74
CA ALA A 112 -7.97 -4.32 -0.52
C ALA A 112 -8.52 -5.75 -0.39
N PRO A 113 -8.02 -6.65 0.50
CA PRO A 113 -8.57 -8.00 0.63
C PRO A 113 -10.04 -8.00 1.04
N PHE A 114 -10.43 -7.14 1.97
CA PHE A 114 -11.82 -7.03 2.44
C PHE A 114 -12.72 -6.42 1.36
N ALA A 115 -12.25 -5.36 0.68
CA ALA A 115 -12.98 -4.77 -0.44
C ALA A 115 -13.17 -5.75 -1.61
N PHE A 116 -12.18 -6.61 -1.83
CA PHE A 116 -12.21 -7.70 -2.80
C PHE A 116 -13.19 -8.80 -2.40
N LEU A 117 -13.23 -9.22 -1.14
CA LEU A 117 -14.19 -10.23 -0.70
C LEU A 117 -15.63 -9.71 -0.56
N GLY A 118 -15.80 -8.38 -0.49
CA GLY A 118 -17.10 -7.71 -0.63
C GLY A 118 -17.76 -7.31 0.68
N PRO A 119 -19.05 -6.90 0.63
CA PRO A 119 -19.77 -6.21 1.72
C PRO A 119 -19.78 -6.89 3.09
N ARG A 120 -19.62 -8.21 3.15
CA ARG A 120 -19.62 -8.95 4.43
C ARG A 120 -18.47 -8.58 5.37
N TYR A 121 -17.45 -7.87 4.87
CA TYR A 121 -16.34 -7.35 5.68
C TYR A 121 -16.41 -5.84 5.93
N ASP A 122 -17.51 -5.19 5.58
CA ASP A 122 -17.67 -3.76 5.80
C ASP A 122 -17.63 -3.41 7.30
N ASP A 123 -18.19 -4.26 8.17
CA ASP A 123 -18.10 -4.11 9.62
C ASP A 123 -16.67 -4.31 10.14
N THR A 124 -15.93 -5.29 9.59
CA THR A 124 -14.51 -5.50 9.93
C THR A 124 -13.68 -4.28 9.53
N LEU A 125 -13.88 -3.74 8.33
CA LEU A 125 -13.19 -2.53 7.90
C LEU A 125 -13.52 -1.34 8.80
N LYS A 126 -14.80 -1.15 9.12
CA LYS A 126 -15.24 -0.10 10.05
C LYS A 126 -14.54 -0.24 11.39
N GLU A 127 -14.53 -1.45 11.97
CA GLU A 127 -13.89 -1.72 13.26
C GLU A 127 -12.40 -1.37 13.22
N VAL A 128 -11.65 -1.86 12.24
CA VAL A 128 -10.20 -1.62 12.11
C VAL A 128 -9.86 -0.13 12.08
N TYR A 129 -10.69 0.69 11.42
CA TYR A 129 -10.43 2.13 11.24
C TYR A 129 -11.13 3.04 12.25
N THR A 130 -12.04 2.54 13.10
CA THR A 130 -12.83 3.41 14.01
C THR A 130 -12.84 2.97 15.47
N SER A 131 -12.24 1.81 15.80
CA SER A 131 -12.18 1.26 17.16
C SER A 131 -11.09 1.87 18.05
N GLY A 132 -10.12 2.60 17.47
CA GLY A 132 -8.94 3.11 18.17
C GLY A 132 -7.76 2.15 18.22
N ILE A 133 -7.84 1.00 17.54
CA ILE A 133 -6.71 0.08 17.39
C ILE A 133 -5.50 0.79 16.77
N ALA A 134 -5.71 1.63 15.75
CA ALA A 134 -4.63 2.33 15.08
C ALA A 134 -3.95 3.39 15.96
N GLU A 135 -4.71 4.10 16.79
CA GLU A 135 -4.20 5.03 17.79
C GLU A 135 -3.29 4.31 18.80
N SER A 136 -3.75 3.15 19.29
CA SER A 136 -3.00 2.32 20.25
C SER A 136 -1.68 1.78 19.69
N LEU A 137 -1.59 1.60 18.36
CA LEU A 137 -0.34 1.19 17.74
C LEU A 137 0.73 2.27 17.92
N LEU A 138 0.44 3.56 17.70
CA LEU A 138 1.45 4.62 17.73
C LEU A 138 1.79 5.16 19.13
N GLN A 139 0.84 5.14 20.06
CA GLN A 139 1.05 5.68 21.42
C GLN A 139 1.95 4.80 22.30
N ASP A 140 2.32 3.61 21.82
CA ASP A 140 3.12 2.70 22.60
C ASP A 140 4.62 3.14 22.62
N PRO A 141 5.20 3.35 23.82
CA PRO A 141 6.58 3.84 24.00
C PRO A 141 7.66 3.01 23.30
N SER A 142 7.38 1.77 22.89
CA SER A 142 8.33 0.93 22.18
C SER A 142 8.57 1.34 20.72
N LEU A 143 7.58 1.95 20.03
CA LEU A 143 7.75 2.41 18.64
C LEU A 143 8.66 3.64 18.54
N MET A 144 8.56 4.55 19.52
CA MET A 144 9.49 5.66 19.69
C MET A 144 10.94 5.18 19.92
N ARG A 145 11.13 3.99 20.49
CA ARG A 145 12.46 3.36 20.67
C ARG A 145 12.96 2.63 19.41
N VAL A 146 12.08 2.21 18.50
CA VAL A 146 12.42 1.47 17.26
C VAL A 146 13.08 2.36 16.22
N LEU A 147 12.75 3.66 16.18
CA LEU A 147 13.44 4.63 15.31
C LEU A 147 14.90 4.89 15.74
N PHE A 148 15.26 4.53 16.97
CA PHE A 148 16.59 4.74 17.55
C PHE A 148 17.23 3.46 18.13
N GLY A 149 16.69 2.27 17.83
CA GLY A 149 17.06 1.01 18.50
C GLY A 149 17.02 -0.20 17.56
N SER A 150 18.03 -1.05 17.68
CA SER A 150 18.33 -2.22 16.83
C SER A 150 17.13 -3.17 16.58
N GLY A 151 16.61 -3.13 15.35
CA GLY A 151 16.72 -4.22 14.37
C GLY A 151 15.96 -5.54 14.53
N LEU A 152 15.32 -5.89 15.66
CA LEU A 152 14.68 -7.23 15.78
C LEU A 152 13.26 -7.24 16.37
N PHE A 153 12.83 -6.15 17.00
CA PHE A 153 11.57 -6.12 17.75
C PHE A 153 10.48 -5.20 17.15
N GLY A 154 10.82 -4.38 16.15
CA GLY A 154 9.90 -3.36 15.60
C GLY A 154 8.82 -3.87 14.64
N ASN A 155 9.05 -4.98 13.93
CA ASN A 155 8.16 -5.43 12.85
C ASN A 155 6.94 -6.23 13.35
N LYS A 156 6.89 -6.58 14.65
CA LYS A 156 5.92 -7.53 15.17
C LYS A 156 4.49 -6.98 15.19
N ARG A 157 4.28 -5.72 15.58
CA ARG A 157 2.92 -5.21 15.79
C ARG A 157 2.08 -5.06 14.53
N LEU A 158 2.65 -4.51 13.45
CA LEU A 158 1.92 -4.39 12.20
C LEU A 158 1.59 -5.79 11.65
N ARG A 159 2.53 -6.74 11.76
CA ARG A 159 2.30 -8.16 11.42
C ARG A 159 1.23 -8.81 12.31
N GLU A 160 1.23 -8.55 13.61
CA GLU A 160 0.25 -9.06 14.57
C GLU A 160 -1.14 -8.48 14.31
N LEU A 161 -1.25 -7.19 13.97
CA LEU A 161 -2.51 -6.57 13.59
C LEU A 161 -3.05 -7.21 12.30
N VAL A 162 -2.20 -7.36 11.28
CA VAL A 162 -2.60 -8.05 10.05
C VAL A 162 -3.01 -9.49 10.38
N ALA A 163 -2.23 -10.22 11.19
CA ALA A 163 -2.51 -11.61 11.55
C ALA A 163 -3.81 -11.79 12.35
N ARG A 164 -4.24 -10.77 13.12
CA ARG A 164 -5.51 -10.77 13.86
C ARG A 164 -6.73 -10.83 12.93
N TYR A 165 -6.68 -10.13 11.79
CA TYR A 165 -7.81 -10.03 10.87
C TYR A 165 -7.65 -10.88 9.60
N VAL A 166 -6.43 -11.31 9.28
CA VAL A 166 -6.12 -12.06 8.06
C VAL A 166 -5.69 -13.47 8.45
N GLY A 167 -6.67 -14.36 8.59
CA GLY A 167 -6.48 -15.78 8.89
C GLY A 167 -6.45 -16.68 7.66
N GLN A 168 -6.43 -17.99 7.91
CA GLN A 168 -6.53 -19.02 6.87
C GLN A 168 -7.88 -18.97 6.14
N ASP A 169 -8.92 -18.49 6.80
CA ASP A 169 -10.24 -18.23 6.24
C ASP A 169 -10.13 -17.19 5.11
N ILE A 170 -9.63 -15.98 5.39
CA ILE A 170 -9.42 -14.91 4.40
C ILE A 170 -8.59 -15.41 3.23
N LEU A 171 -7.50 -16.13 3.51
CA LEU A 171 -6.65 -16.71 2.47
C LEU A 171 -7.45 -17.64 1.55
N SER A 172 -8.21 -18.57 2.13
CA SER A 172 -9.02 -19.53 1.38
C SER A 172 -10.12 -18.83 0.56
N GLU A 173 -10.69 -17.75 1.07
CA GLU A 173 -11.72 -16.95 0.40
C GLU A 173 -11.14 -16.21 -0.81
N VAL A 174 -9.97 -15.59 -0.64
CA VAL A 174 -9.24 -14.91 -1.72
C VAL A 174 -8.85 -15.91 -2.80
N ALA A 175 -8.38 -17.11 -2.43
CA ALA A 175 -8.07 -18.18 -3.37
C ALA A 175 -9.29 -18.61 -4.21
N ARG A 176 -10.47 -18.71 -3.59
CA ARG A 176 -11.73 -19.03 -4.31
C ARG A 176 -12.13 -17.94 -5.30
N GLU A 177 -12.01 -16.68 -4.93
CA GLU A 177 -12.32 -15.56 -5.83
C GLU A 177 -11.27 -15.44 -6.96
N ASN A 178 -10.01 -15.76 -6.68
CA ASN A 178 -8.97 -15.88 -7.69
C ASN A 178 -9.26 -16.99 -8.71
N ALA A 179 -9.76 -18.15 -8.26
CA ALA A 179 -10.18 -19.23 -9.15
C ALA A 179 -11.35 -18.84 -10.09
N LYS A 180 -12.11 -17.80 -9.75
CA LYS A 180 -13.15 -17.19 -10.62
C LYS A 180 -12.58 -16.16 -11.61
N GLY A 181 -11.28 -15.94 -11.60
CA GLY A 181 -10.59 -14.97 -12.47
C GLY A 181 -10.52 -13.55 -11.92
N ARG A 182 -10.92 -13.31 -10.66
CA ARG A 182 -10.79 -11.99 -10.02
C ARG A 182 -9.36 -11.81 -9.49
N LYS A 183 -8.80 -10.60 -9.57
CA LYS A 183 -7.40 -10.35 -9.17
C LYS A 183 -7.34 -9.41 -7.97
N LEU A 184 -6.58 -9.79 -6.95
CA LEU A 184 -6.25 -8.96 -5.80
C LEU A 184 -4.75 -8.64 -5.87
N LEU A 185 -4.42 -7.36 -6.00
CA LEU A 185 -3.06 -6.87 -6.19
C LEU A 185 -2.65 -5.98 -5.01
N ILE A 186 -1.49 -6.21 -4.42
CA ILE A 186 -0.94 -5.32 -3.38
C ILE A 186 0.44 -4.86 -3.81
N VAL A 187 0.77 -3.60 -3.52
CA VAL A 187 2.03 -2.98 -3.93
C VAL A 187 2.96 -2.75 -2.76
N THR A 188 4.23 -3.07 -2.96
CA THR A 188 5.34 -2.71 -2.08
C THR A 188 6.45 -2.08 -2.90
N THR A 189 7.35 -1.36 -2.25
CA THR A 189 8.62 -0.93 -2.87
C THR A 189 9.74 -1.81 -2.36
N ASP A 190 10.47 -2.48 -3.26
CA ASP A 190 11.76 -3.10 -2.94
C ASP A 190 12.84 -2.00 -2.94
N LEU A 191 13.41 -1.71 -1.77
CA LEU A 191 14.41 -0.64 -1.61
C LEU A 191 15.76 -0.98 -2.21
N ASP A 192 16.10 -2.27 -2.32
CA ASP A 192 17.40 -2.70 -2.82
C ASP A 192 17.48 -2.54 -4.33
N THR A 193 16.37 -2.81 -5.02
CA THR A 193 16.25 -2.62 -6.48
C THR A 193 15.57 -1.31 -6.87
N GLN A 194 14.96 -0.59 -5.92
CA GLN A 194 14.13 0.60 -6.14
C GLN A 194 12.94 0.37 -7.07
N ARG A 195 12.42 -0.86 -7.11
CA ARG A 195 11.34 -1.25 -8.02
C ARG A 195 10.00 -1.35 -7.29
N THR A 196 8.96 -0.92 -8.00
CA THR A 196 7.57 -1.19 -7.62
C THR A 196 7.26 -2.66 -7.83
N VAL A 197 6.95 -3.37 -6.75
CA VAL A 197 6.59 -4.80 -6.76
C VAL A 197 5.08 -4.94 -6.61
N ILE A 198 4.45 -5.58 -7.59
CA ILE A 198 3.02 -5.87 -7.64
C ILE A 198 2.85 -7.36 -7.29
N TRP A 199 2.30 -7.63 -6.12
CA TRP A 199 2.03 -8.97 -5.62
C TRP A 199 0.65 -9.44 -6.05
N ASP A 200 0.55 -10.64 -6.60
CA ASP A 200 -0.73 -11.30 -6.91
C ASP A 200 -1.17 -12.11 -5.69
N MET A 201 -1.95 -11.47 -4.83
CA MET A 201 -2.41 -12.05 -3.57
C MET A 201 -3.36 -13.23 -3.80
N GLY A 202 -4.04 -13.27 -4.95
CA GLY A 202 -4.87 -14.39 -5.37
C GLY A 202 -4.05 -15.65 -5.64
N ARG A 203 -2.93 -15.50 -6.36
CA ARG A 203 -1.97 -16.58 -6.61
C ARG A 203 -1.25 -17.03 -5.34
N ILE A 204 -0.83 -16.10 -4.48
CA ILE A 204 -0.24 -16.42 -3.18
C ILE A 204 -1.24 -17.24 -2.36
N ALA A 205 -2.50 -16.78 -2.27
CA ALA A 205 -3.54 -17.49 -1.54
C ALA A 205 -3.82 -18.90 -2.09
N ALA A 206 -3.77 -19.07 -3.41
CA ALA A 206 -4.00 -20.35 -4.07
C ALA A 206 -2.93 -21.41 -3.78
N VAL A 207 -1.75 -21.03 -3.27
CA VAL A 207 -0.71 -21.97 -2.82
C VAL A 207 -1.21 -22.79 -1.61
N GLY A 208 -1.99 -22.18 -0.72
CA GLY A 208 -2.70 -22.88 0.35
C GLY A 208 -1.84 -23.41 1.50
N THR A 209 -0.56 -23.04 1.60
CA THR A 209 0.35 -23.48 2.68
C THR A 209 0.49 -22.43 3.80
N PRO A 210 0.98 -22.81 5.00
CA PRO A 210 1.29 -21.86 6.07
C PRO A 210 2.30 -20.77 5.65
N GLU A 211 3.27 -21.11 4.80
CA GLU A 211 4.26 -20.16 4.28
C GLU A 211 3.62 -19.14 3.34
N ALA A 212 2.61 -19.57 2.57
CA ALA A 212 1.82 -18.66 1.74
C ALA A 212 0.98 -17.69 2.57
N LEU A 213 0.39 -18.15 3.68
CA LEU A 213 -0.29 -17.26 4.64
C LEU A 213 0.69 -16.24 5.24
N GLN A 214 1.90 -16.69 5.61
CA GLN A 214 2.93 -15.82 6.15
C GLN A 214 3.34 -14.77 5.12
N LEU A 215 3.62 -15.16 3.87
CA LEU A 215 3.92 -14.24 2.78
C LEU A 215 2.77 -13.26 2.54
N PHE A 216 1.53 -13.72 2.53
CA PHE A 216 0.34 -12.86 2.34
C PHE A 216 0.31 -11.74 3.38
N ARG A 217 0.55 -12.08 4.65
CA ARG A 217 0.60 -11.12 5.76
C ARG A 217 1.81 -10.21 5.67
N ASP A 218 2.97 -10.74 5.29
CA ASP A 218 4.21 -9.97 5.16
C ASP A 218 4.11 -8.94 4.03
N VAL A 219 3.48 -9.28 2.91
CA VAL A 219 3.20 -8.33 1.82
C VAL A 219 2.23 -7.22 2.27
N MET A 220 1.16 -7.56 2.99
CA MET A 220 0.24 -6.56 3.53
C MET A 220 0.93 -5.62 4.53
N ALA A 221 1.73 -6.18 5.45
CA ALA A 221 2.51 -5.40 6.40
C ALA A 221 3.54 -4.52 5.68
N ALA A 222 4.28 -5.07 4.71
CA ALA A 222 5.26 -4.33 3.92
C ALA A 222 4.61 -3.16 3.18
N SER A 223 3.45 -3.39 2.58
CA SER A 223 2.72 -2.37 1.83
C SER A 223 2.38 -1.16 2.69
N ALA A 224 2.16 -1.34 4.01
CA ALA A 224 1.84 -0.30 4.98
C ALA A 224 3.03 0.10 5.89
N SER A 225 4.25 -0.38 5.63
CA SER A 225 5.46 -0.02 6.38
C SER A 225 6.02 1.32 5.89
N ILE A 226 5.40 2.42 6.31
CA ILE A 226 5.79 3.78 5.94
C ILE A 226 7.21 4.07 6.47
N PRO A 227 8.17 4.48 5.60
CA PRO A 227 9.50 4.88 6.05
C PRO A 227 9.45 5.95 7.15
N LEU A 228 10.39 5.90 8.09
CA LEU A 228 10.45 6.77 9.30
C LEU A 228 9.34 6.54 10.34
N VAL A 229 8.35 5.68 10.08
CA VAL A 229 7.31 5.32 11.06
C VAL A 229 7.40 3.84 11.42
N PHE A 230 7.51 2.99 10.41
CA PHE A 230 7.62 1.55 10.57
C PHE A 230 8.89 1.03 9.91
N PRO A 231 9.54 0.02 10.51
CA PRO A 231 10.66 -0.66 9.89
C PRO A 231 10.24 -1.43 8.62
N PRO A 232 11.18 -1.66 7.69
CA PRO A 232 10.94 -2.46 6.49
C PRO A 232 10.65 -3.92 6.84
N ILE A 233 9.92 -4.61 5.96
CA ILE A 233 9.66 -6.04 6.03
C ILE A 233 10.66 -6.75 5.12
N MET A 234 11.39 -7.69 5.71
CA MET A 234 12.28 -8.59 4.97
C MET A 234 11.46 -9.74 4.40
N ILE A 235 11.53 -9.96 3.09
CA ILE A 235 10.87 -11.07 2.40
C ILE A 235 11.95 -11.99 1.83
N ASP A 236 11.87 -13.28 2.19
CA ASP A 236 12.81 -14.29 1.70
C ASP A 236 12.60 -14.52 0.19
N ALA A 237 13.70 -14.49 -0.55
CA ALA A 237 13.72 -14.73 -1.98
C ALA A 237 14.89 -15.64 -2.36
N GLU A 238 14.76 -16.31 -3.50
CA GLU A 238 15.81 -17.14 -4.08
C GLU A 238 16.06 -16.76 -5.54
N GLY A 239 17.32 -16.54 -5.89
CA GLY A 239 17.76 -16.23 -7.24
C GLY A 239 19.15 -16.79 -7.49
N GLN A 240 19.41 -17.31 -8.69
CA GLN A 240 20.71 -17.91 -9.06
C GLN A 240 21.19 -19.01 -8.06
N GLY A 241 20.27 -19.76 -7.45
CA GLY A 241 20.58 -20.79 -6.45
C GLY A 241 21.01 -20.24 -5.08
N LYS A 242 20.79 -18.95 -4.83
CA LYS A 242 21.13 -18.27 -3.57
C LYS A 242 19.88 -17.73 -2.90
N ARG A 243 19.73 -18.03 -1.61
CA ARG A 243 18.69 -17.48 -0.74
C ARG A 243 19.16 -16.18 -0.11
N PHE A 244 18.32 -15.15 -0.15
CA PHE A 244 18.57 -13.83 0.42
C PHE A 244 17.25 -13.20 0.86
N GLN A 245 17.34 -12.01 1.43
CA GLN A 245 16.16 -11.25 1.85
C GLN A 245 16.11 -9.91 1.14
N GLU A 246 14.97 -9.64 0.52
CA GLU A 246 14.68 -8.35 -0.11
C GLU A 246 14.03 -7.42 0.92
N MET A 247 14.39 -6.13 0.88
CA MET A 247 13.88 -5.13 1.81
C MET A 247 12.66 -4.42 1.22
N HIS A 248 11.48 -4.73 1.75
CA HIS A 248 10.23 -4.13 1.29
C HIS A 248 9.70 -3.07 2.26
N VAL A 249 9.29 -1.94 1.70
CA VAL A 249 8.58 -0.85 2.41
C VAL A 249 7.28 -0.51 1.70
N ASP A 250 6.58 0.50 2.24
CA ASP A 250 5.35 1.02 1.71
C ASP A 250 5.42 1.27 0.20
N GLY A 251 4.46 0.72 -0.54
CA GLY A 251 4.42 0.83 -2.00
C GLY A 251 4.23 2.26 -2.49
N GLY A 252 3.74 3.16 -1.65
CA GLY A 252 3.54 4.58 -1.95
C GLY A 252 4.84 5.34 -2.16
N VAL A 253 5.99 4.77 -1.81
CA VAL A 253 7.31 5.33 -2.12
C VAL A 253 7.54 5.38 -3.64
N THR A 254 7.05 4.40 -4.39
CA THR A 254 7.21 4.36 -5.86
C THR A 254 5.91 4.38 -6.64
N ALA A 255 4.78 4.00 -6.04
CA ALA A 255 3.47 3.95 -6.70
C ALA A 255 2.33 4.17 -5.69
N PRO A 256 1.93 5.42 -5.39
CA PRO A 256 0.91 5.73 -4.38
C PRO A 256 -0.49 5.21 -4.68
N VAL A 257 -0.75 4.87 -5.94
CA VAL A 257 -1.97 4.21 -6.39
C VAL A 257 -1.63 3.35 -7.61
N LEU A 258 -2.15 2.12 -7.65
CA LEU A 258 -1.95 1.22 -8.78
C LEU A 258 -3.24 1.10 -9.58
N THR A 259 -3.32 1.72 -10.76
CA THR A 259 -4.45 1.53 -11.67
C THR A 259 -4.08 0.56 -12.79
N LEU A 260 -3.14 0.95 -13.63
CA LEU A 260 -2.56 0.14 -14.69
C LEU A 260 -1.04 0.35 -14.65
N PRO A 261 -0.24 -0.69 -14.90
CA PRO A 261 1.19 -0.53 -15.11
C PRO A 261 1.49 0.46 -16.25
N ASP A 262 2.58 1.21 -16.13
CA ASP A 262 3.01 2.22 -17.11
C ASP A 262 3.09 1.65 -18.53
N ALA A 263 3.62 0.42 -18.65
CA ALA A 263 3.72 -0.29 -19.92
C ALA A 263 2.35 -0.50 -20.62
N LEU A 264 1.24 -0.51 -19.87
CA LEU A 264 -0.11 -0.54 -20.43
C LEU A 264 -0.69 0.87 -20.66
N LEU A 265 -0.44 1.82 -19.75
CA LEU A 265 -0.93 3.21 -19.87
C LEU A 265 -0.38 3.92 -21.12
N PHE A 266 0.89 3.66 -21.45
CA PHE A 266 1.60 4.29 -22.55
C PHE A 266 1.64 3.43 -23.82
N ARG A 267 0.93 2.29 -23.85
CA ARG A 267 0.88 1.43 -25.04
C ARG A 267 0.12 2.12 -26.17
N GLU A 268 0.72 2.22 -27.35
CA GLU A 268 0.07 2.81 -28.54
C GLU A 268 -1.10 1.98 -29.07
N ARG A 269 -1.09 0.66 -28.85
CA ARG A 269 -2.13 -0.24 -29.33
C ARG A 269 -3.38 -0.12 -28.47
N SER A 270 -4.49 0.25 -29.12
CA SER A 270 -5.81 0.42 -28.51
C SER A 270 -6.22 -0.77 -27.64
N TRP A 271 -6.88 -0.46 -26.52
CA TRP A 271 -7.59 -1.46 -25.74
C TRP A 271 -8.67 -2.12 -26.62
N PRO A 272 -8.93 -3.43 -26.48
CA PRO A 272 -9.94 -4.10 -27.30
C PRO A 272 -11.27 -3.34 -27.27
N ALA A 273 -11.78 -2.97 -28.45
CA ALA A 273 -12.90 -2.04 -28.62
C ALA A 273 -14.22 -2.44 -27.92
N ASN A 274 -14.35 -3.71 -27.53
CA ASN A 274 -15.54 -4.26 -26.88
C ASN A 274 -15.43 -4.37 -25.34
N GLY A 275 -14.30 -3.97 -24.76
CA GLY A 275 -14.07 -4.01 -23.31
C GLY A 275 -14.64 -2.79 -22.60
N ARG A 276 -15.91 -2.84 -22.17
CA ARG A 276 -16.48 -1.85 -21.25
C ARG A 276 -15.94 -2.08 -19.84
N MET A 277 -14.80 -1.47 -19.53
CA MET A 277 -14.20 -1.49 -18.18
C MET A 277 -14.50 -0.16 -17.46
N ASN A 278 -14.83 -0.23 -16.17
CA ASN A 278 -14.89 0.92 -15.28
C ASN A 278 -13.69 0.89 -14.33
N ILE A 279 -12.93 1.99 -14.27
CA ILE A 279 -11.82 2.19 -13.35
C ILE A 279 -12.30 3.13 -12.25
N TYR A 280 -12.43 2.59 -11.05
CA TYR A 280 -12.68 3.32 -9.81
C TYR A 280 -11.37 3.56 -9.10
N ILE A 281 -11.08 4.81 -8.78
CA ILE A 281 -9.90 5.24 -8.03
C ILE A 281 -10.39 5.88 -6.75
N LEU A 282 -10.09 5.25 -5.62
CA LEU A 282 -10.38 5.78 -4.30
C LEU A 282 -9.08 6.29 -3.70
N VAL A 283 -8.98 7.61 -3.58
CA VAL A 283 -7.82 8.30 -3.01
C VAL A 283 -8.12 8.65 -1.55
N ASN A 284 -7.40 8.00 -0.65
CA ASN A 284 -7.50 8.19 0.80
C ASN A 284 -6.77 9.46 1.27
N LYS A 285 -6.86 10.57 0.52
CA LYS A 285 -6.23 11.87 0.83
C LYS A 285 -6.97 13.00 0.12
N LYS A 286 -6.65 14.23 0.52
CA LYS A 286 -6.90 15.41 -0.33
C LYS A 286 -5.95 15.42 -1.52
N LEU A 287 -6.45 15.85 -2.68
CA LEU A 287 -5.61 15.95 -3.87
C LEU A 287 -4.78 17.24 -3.87
N GLU A 288 -5.31 18.35 -3.35
CA GLU A 288 -4.62 19.64 -3.18
C GLU A 288 -3.60 19.63 -2.05
N GLY A 289 -2.49 20.36 -2.28
CA GLY A 289 -1.54 20.63 -1.22
C GLY A 289 -2.21 21.43 -0.11
N ASN A 290 -1.99 21.02 1.14
CA ASN A 290 -2.33 21.80 2.31
C ASN A 290 -1.13 22.68 2.69
N PHE A 291 -1.38 23.89 3.19
CA PHE A 291 -0.34 24.68 3.83
C PHE A 291 -0.06 24.09 5.22
N GLU A 292 1.21 23.90 5.55
CA GLU A 292 1.67 23.42 6.85
C GLU A 292 3.00 24.11 7.15
N LEU A 293 3.13 24.69 8.35
CA LEU A 293 4.40 25.23 8.82
C LEU A 293 5.24 24.08 9.39
N VAL A 294 6.22 23.63 8.61
CA VAL A 294 7.05 22.47 8.95
C VAL A 294 8.17 22.91 9.90
N SER A 295 8.34 22.17 10.99
CA SER A 295 9.46 22.34 11.92
C SER A 295 10.80 22.13 11.23
N ASN A 296 11.81 22.93 11.60
CA ASN A 296 13.15 22.82 11.03
C ASN A 296 13.94 21.65 11.66
N SER A 297 13.48 20.42 11.44
CA SER A 297 14.13 19.18 11.87
C SER A 297 14.31 18.23 10.68
N THR A 298 15.36 17.42 10.70
CA THR A 298 15.66 16.50 9.60
C THR A 298 14.51 15.52 9.33
N ILE A 299 13.85 15.03 10.37
CA ILE A 299 12.75 14.06 10.27
C ILE A 299 11.50 14.72 9.69
N ASP A 300 11.13 15.91 10.18
CA ASP A 300 9.94 16.63 9.71
C ASP A 300 10.10 17.07 8.27
N VAL A 301 11.28 17.57 7.89
CA VAL A 301 11.61 17.93 6.50
C VAL A 301 11.54 16.71 5.58
N ALA A 302 12.09 15.56 6.00
CA ALA A 302 12.03 14.33 5.22
C ALA A 302 10.58 13.82 5.06
N SER A 303 9.80 13.79 6.14
CA SER A 303 8.39 13.39 6.13
C SER A 303 7.53 14.27 5.21
N ARG A 304 7.69 15.61 5.31
CA ARG A 304 7.01 16.54 4.42
C ARG A 304 7.42 16.35 2.97
N SER A 305 8.70 16.13 2.70
CA SER A 305 9.23 15.92 1.35
C SER A 305 8.64 14.66 0.71
N ILE A 306 8.60 13.54 1.45
CA ILE A 306 7.98 12.28 1.00
C ILE A 306 6.49 12.52 0.72
N SER A 307 5.78 13.21 1.61
CA SER A 307 4.36 13.54 1.44
C SER A 307 4.10 14.37 0.18
N ALA A 308 4.90 15.40 -0.07
CA ALA A 308 4.80 16.25 -1.26
C ALA A 308 5.06 15.47 -2.56
N ILE A 309 6.11 14.64 -2.59
CA ILE A 309 6.42 13.78 -3.75
C ILE A 309 5.27 12.80 -4.01
N THR A 310 4.80 12.11 -2.97
CA THR A 310 3.70 11.14 -3.04
C THR A 310 2.43 11.79 -3.59
N GLN A 311 2.11 13.01 -3.15
CA GLN A 311 0.93 13.75 -3.61
C GLN A 311 1.06 14.16 -5.09
N ALA A 312 2.23 14.65 -5.51
CA ALA A 312 2.50 14.97 -6.91
C ALA A 312 2.37 13.72 -7.81
N GLN A 313 2.95 12.59 -7.40
CA GLN A 313 2.83 11.32 -8.11
C GLN A 313 1.39 10.82 -8.18
N THR A 314 0.62 10.92 -7.09
CA THR A 314 -0.80 10.55 -7.06
C THR A 314 -1.58 11.32 -8.13
N ARG A 315 -1.38 12.64 -8.22
CA ARG A 315 -1.99 13.48 -9.27
C ARG A 315 -1.59 13.01 -10.67
N SER A 316 -0.31 12.73 -10.90
CA SER A 316 0.18 12.25 -12.21
C SER A 316 -0.47 10.94 -12.63
N VAL A 317 -0.62 9.97 -11.71
CA VAL A 317 -1.27 8.68 -12.01
C VAL A 317 -2.76 8.86 -12.30
N ILE A 318 -3.46 9.72 -11.55
CA ILE A 318 -4.88 10.02 -11.79
C ILE A 318 -5.07 10.62 -13.20
N LEU A 319 -4.27 11.63 -13.56
CA LEU A 319 -4.34 12.27 -14.87
C LEU A 319 -4.01 11.30 -16.00
N SER A 320 -2.96 10.49 -15.84
CA SER A 320 -2.57 9.49 -16.83
C SER A 320 -3.62 8.39 -16.99
N THR A 321 -4.28 7.99 -15.90
CA THR A 321 -5.39 7.02 -15.92
C THR A 321 -6.63 7.63 -16.58
N TYR A 322 -6.93 8.90 -16.31
CA TYR A 322 -8.04 9.61 -16.96
C TYR A 322 -7.82 9.73 -18.47
N ASP A 323 -6.63 10.12 -18.91
CA ASP A 323 -6.29 10.21 -20.33
C ASP A 323 -6.33 8.85 -21.01
N PHE A 324 -5.85 7.79 -20.34
CA PHE A 324 -5.98 6.42 -20.82
C PHE A 324 -7.46 6.00 -20.96
N ALA A 325 -8.27 6.25 -19.93
CA ALA A 325 -9.69 5.90 -19.94
C ALA A 325 -10.43 6.64 -21.05
N ARG A 326 -10.19 7.94 -21.22
CA ARG A 326 -10.78 8.76 -22.28
C ARG A 326 -10.39 8.28 -23.68
N ARG A 327 -9.10 8.03 -23.93
CA ARG A 327 -8.60 7.52 -25.23
C ARG A 327 -9.20 6.16 -25.60
N ASN A 328 -9.46 5.31 -24.60
CA ASN A 328 -9.97 3.95 -24.80
C ASN A 328 -11.48 3.79 -24.54
N ARG A 329 -12.21 4.90 -24.29
CA ARG A 329 -13.66 4.92 -23.98
C ARG A 329 -14.03 4.02 -22.80
N LEU A 330 -13.20 4.02 -21.76
CA LEU A 330 -13.43 3.31 -20.50
C LEU A 330 -14.12 4.24 -19.50
N GLY A 331 -14.85 3.66 -18.54
CA GLY A 331 -15.41 4.42 -17.42
C GLY A 331 -14.29 4.86 -16.47
N PHE A 332 -14.32 6.11 -16.05
CA PHE A 332 -13.42 6.68 -15.06
C PHE A 332 -14.25 7.23 -13.91
N HIS A 333 -13.90 6.85 -12.69
CA HIS A 333 -14.60 7.23 -11.46
C HIS A 333 -13.56 7.51 -10.38
N LEU A 334 -13.56 8.73 -9.85
CA LEU A 334 -12.60 9.17 -8.84
C LEU A 334 -13.33 9.58 -7.57
N SER A 335 -12.82 9.14 -6.42
CA SER A 335 -13.28 9.54 -5.10
C SER A 335 -12.08 9.98 -4.27
N TYR A 336 -12.21 11.10 -3.55
CA TYR A 336 -11.15 11.70 -2.75
C TYR A 336 -11.75 12.62 -1.67
N ILE A 337 -10.94 12.94 -0.65
CA ILE A 337 -11.32 13.90 0.39
C ILE A 337 -11.34 15.30 -0.24
N GLU A 338 -12.48 15.98 -0.17
CA GLU A 338 -12.63 17.29 -0.81
C GLU A 338 -11.75 18.36 -0.15
N ARG A 339 -11.39 19.37 -0.95
CA ARG A 339 -10.52 20.46 -0.53
C ARG A 339 -11.05 21.18 0.71
N ASP A 340 -12.35 21.45 0.72
CA ASP A 340 -13.10 22.19 1.72
C ASP A 340 -13.52 21.34 2.93
N TYR A 341 -13.23 20.03 2.95
CA TYR A 341 -13.38 19.24 4.16
C TYR A 341 -12.56 19.89 5.29
N PRO A 342 -13.14 20.16 6.47
CA PRO A 342 -12.47 20.92 7.52
C PRO A 342 -11.10 20.35 7.89
N ALA A 343 -10.14 21.22 8.19
CA ALA A 343 -8.93 20.80 8.87
C ALA A 343 -9.34 20.26 10.25
N PRO A 344 -8.88 19.09 10.65
CA PRO A 344 -9.31 18.50 11.90
C PRO A 344 -8.61 19.19 13.09
N GLU A 345 -9.22 19.11 14.28
CA GLU A 345 -8.59 19.60 15.52
C GLU A 345 -7.41 18.71 15.94
N THR A 346 -7.43 17.44 15.53
CA THR A 346 -6.41 16.41 15.75
C THR A 346 -6.06 15.74 14.41
N GLU A 347 -4.78 15.44 14.16
CA GLU A 347 -4.33 14.77 12.93
C GLU A 347 -3.69 13.42 13.21
N GLY A 348 -3.46 12.64 12.16
CA GLY A 348 -2.83 11.32 12.27
C GLY A 348 -3.83 10.25 12.71
N PHE A 349 -3.40 9.32 13.54
CA PHE A 349 -4.19 8.13 13.92
C PHE A 349 -5.14 8.37 15.10
N ASP A 350 -5.57 9.61 15.33
CA ASP A 350 -6.57 9.95 16.35
C ASP A 350 -7.93 9.31 16.02
N THR A 351 -8.54 8.66 17.01
CA THR A 351 -9.79 7.92 16.80
C THR A 351 -10.96 8.82 16.41
N ALA A 352 -11.05 10.04 16.97
CA ALA A 352 -12.15 10.96 16.66
C ALA A 352 -12.04 11.47 15.22
N TYR A 353 -10.83 11.84 14.78
CA TYR A 353 -10.53 12.20 13.41
C TYR A 353 -10.89 11.09 12.41
N MET A 354 -10.41 9.87 12.65
CA MET A 354 -10.70 8.73 11.77
C MET A 354 -12.21 8.42 11.69
N ARG A 355 -12.96 8.55 12.80
CA ARG A 355 -14.42 8.41 12.81
C ARG A 355 -15.12 9.50 11.98
N ALA A 356 -14.65 10.74 12.06
CA ALA A 356 -15.21 11.84 11.28
C ALA A 356 -14.98 11.64 9.77
N LEU A 357 -13.77 11.19 9.37
CA LEU A 357 -13.48 10.84 7.98
C LEU A 357 -14.30 9.65 7.48
N TYR A 358 -14.45 8.61 8.30
CA TYR A 358 -15.32 7.48 7.98
C TYR A 358 -16.75 7.95 7.72
N GLN A 359 -17.30 8.77 8.61
CA GLN A 359 -18.68 9.25 8.49
C GLN A 359 -18.86 10.10 7.22
N TYR A 360 -17.92 11.00 6.93
CA TYR A 360 -17.92 11.80 5.72
C TYR A 360 -17.92 10.95 4.44
N GLY A 361 -17.01 9.96 4.36
CA GLY A 361 -16.97 9.03 3.23
C GLY A 361 -18.25 8.21 3.08
N TYR A 362 -18.81 7.75 4.21
CA TYR A 362 -20.04 6.98 4.26
C TYR A 362 -21.24 7.77 3.73
N GLU A 363 -21.47 8.98 4.24
CA GLU A 363 -22.59 9.83 3.84
C GLU A 363 -22.49 10.20 2.35
N LYS A 364 -21.29 10.61 1.91
CA LYS A 364 -21.03 10.95 0.50
C LYS A 364 -21.36 9.78 -0.44
N ALA A 365 -20.99 8.55 -0.09
CA ALA A 365 -21.26 7.38 -0.91
C ALA A 365 -22.70 6.87 -0.81
N ALA A 366 -23.32 6.93 0.38
CA ALA A 366 -24.71 6.57 0.59
C ALA A 366 -25.65 7.50 -0.18
N ALA A 367 -25.31 8.78 -0.30
CA ALA A 367 -26.02 9.77 -1.10
C ALA A 367 -25.78 9.65 -2.63
N GLY A 368 -24.92 8.74 -3.07
CA GLY A 368 -24.58 8.57 -4.49
C GLY A 368 -23.64 9.65 -5.05
N GLN A 369 -22.92 10.38 -4.19
CA GLN A 369 -22.07 11.52 -4.54
C GLN A 369 -20.56 11.21 -4.43
N ALA A 370 -20.18 9.95 -4.19
CA ALA A 370 -18.78 9.58 -3.97
C ALA A 370 -17.89 9.67 -5.22
N TRP A 371 -18.45 9.63 -6.43
CA TRP A 371 -17.70 9.40 -7.66
C TRP A 371 -17.84 10.57 -8.63
N THR A 372 -16.71 11.15 -9.04
CA THR A 372 -16.63 12.11 -10.17
C THR A 372 -16.03 11.45 -11.41
N ALA A 373 -16.48 11.89 -12.59
CA ALA A 373 -16.01 11.39 -13.88
C ALA A 373 -14.82 12.16 -14.45
N THR A 374 -14.38 13.24 -13.79
CA THR A 374 -13.24 14.06 -14.21
C THR A 374 -12.34 14.39 -13.02
N PRO A 375 -11.01 14.49 -13.23
CA PRO A 375 -10.10 15.04 -12.21
C PRO A 375 -10.41 16.52 -11.94
N PRO A 376 -10.07 17.05 -10.75
CA PRO A 376 -10.25 18.45 -10.39
C PRO A 376 -9.34 19.42 -11.15
#